data_AF-A0AAV0BLT9-F1
#
_entry.id   AF-A0AAV0BLT9-F1
#
_cell.length_a   1.000
_cell.length_b   1.000
_cell.length_c   1.000
_cell.angle_alpha   90.00
_cell.angle_beta   90.00
_cell.angle_gamma   90.00
#
_symmetry.space_group_name_H-M   'P 1'
#
loop_
_entity.id
_entity.type
_entity.pdbx_description
1 polymer ?
#
loop_
_entity_poly.entity_id
_entity_poly.type
_entity_poly.pdbx_seq_one_letter_code
_entity_poly.pdbx_strand_id
1 'polypeptide(L)'
;MFDGTTYIKEQHPINIPKQDNQLQCYHCYSYENLVSCLTSERIENVNTNIWWCSVVKTNLNKIKMIIGGEVDCMDMDLVRMIDGFEKTRRRMY
;
A
#
# COMPACT_ATOMS: atom_id res chain seq x y z
N MET A 1 13.67 -20.57 -1.90
CA MET A 1 13.83 -20.42 -3.36
C MET A 1 13.00 -21.50 -4.03
N PHE A 2 12.24 -21.16 -5.06
CA PHE A 2 11.40 -22.07 -5.83
C PHE A 2 11.45 -21.65 -7.30
N ASP A 3 11.68 -22.60 -8.20
CA ASP A 3 11.77 -22.37 -9.66
C ASP A 3 12.68 -21.19 -10.07
N GLY A 4 13.93 -21.19 -9.62
CA GLY A 4 14.88 -20.10 -9.92
C GLY A 4 14.58 -18.75 -9.24
N THR A 5 13.47 -18.65 -8.50
CA THR A 5 12.99 -17.42 -7.89
C THR A 5 13.16 -17.45 -6.37
N THR A 6 13.75 -16.38 -5.83
CA THR A 6 13.89 -16.19 -4.38
C THR A 6 12.72 -15.36 -3.86
N TYR A 7 11.95 -15.96 -2.95
CA TYR A 7 10.84 -15.30 -2.26
C TYR A 7 11.33 -14.82 -0.90
N ILE A 8 11.12 -13.53 -0.62
CA ILE A 8 11.43 -12.91 0.66
C ILE A 8 10.09 -12.69 1.36
N LYS A 9 9.96 -13.20 2.58
CA LYS A 9 8.76 -13.04 3.41
C LYS A 9 9.16 -12.28 4.67
N GLU A 10 8.35 -11.29 5.03
CA GLU A 10 8.49 -10.61 6.30
C GLU A 10 8.30 -11.60 7.46
N GLN A 11 9.23 -11.58 8.41
CA GLN A 11 9.10 -12.27 9.68
C GLN A 11 8.72 -11.23 10.73
N HIS A 12 7.49 -11.28 11.24
CA HIS A 12 7.13 -10.45 12.37
C HIS A 12 7.80 -11.01 13.65
N PRO A 13 8.55 -10.19 14.39
CA PRO A 13 9.10 -10.62 15.67
C PRO A 13 7.96 -11.00 16.62
N ILE A 14 8.08 -12.16 17.23
CA ILE A 14 7.14 -12.65 18.24
C ILE A 14 7.35 -11.81 19.51
N ASN A 15 6.30 -11.10 19.97
CA ASN A 15 6.24 -10.41 21.26
C ASN A 15 7.16 -9.19 21.47
N ILE A 16 7.18 -8.23 20.55
CA ILE A 16 7.50 -6.85 20.96
C ILE A 16 6.18 -6.23 21.44
N PRO A 17 6.03 -5.84 22.72
CA PRO A 17 4.87 -5.06 23.14
C PRO A 17 4.87 -3.79 22.29
N LYS A 18 3.90 -3.70 21.36
CA LYS A 18 3.69 -2.47 20.62
C LYS A 18 3.36 -1.41 21.67
N GLN A 19 4.23 -0.41 21.78
CA GLN A 19 3.90 0.78 22.54
C GLN A 19 2.74 1.41 21.77
N ASP A 20 1.53 1.20 22.29
CA ASP A 20 0.29 1.39 21.53
C ASP A 20 -0.05 2.87 21.46
N ASN A 21 0.66 3.60 20.58
CA ASN A 21 0.31 4.95 20.18
C ASN A 21 -0.86 4.92 19.20
N GLN A 22 -1.95 4.24 19.56
CA GLN A 22 -3.13 4.05 18.72
C GLN A 22 -3.71 5.39 18.25
N LEU A 23 -3.67 6.42 19.10
CA LEU A 23 -4.11 7.77 18.75
C LEU A 23 -3.22 8.40 17.67
N GLN A 24 -1.90 8.22 17.75
CA GLN A 24 -0.97 8.73 16.75
C GLN A 24 -1.20 8.01 15.41
N CYS A 25 -1.34 6.69 15.42
CA CYS A 25 -1.67 5.92 14.22
C CYS A 25 -3.00 6.35 13.61
N TYR A 26 -4.03 6.55 14.44
CA TYR A 26 -5.32 7.06 14.00
C TYR A 26 -5.18 8.43 13.31
N HIS A 27 -4.37 9.34 13.87
CA HIS A 27 -4.13 10.62 13.22
C HIS A 27 -3.48 10.48 11.84
N CYS A 28 -2.50 9.58 11.67
CA CYS A 28 -1.92 9.31 10.35
C CYS A 28 -2.97 8.82 9.34
N TYR A 29 -3.73 7.79 9.68
CA TYR A 29 -4.77 7.26 8.78
C TYR A 29 -5.91 8.25 8.52
N SER A 30 -6.26 9.08 9.50
CA SER A 30 -7.26 10.14 9.32
C SER A 30 -6.79 11.23 8.36
N TYR A 31 -5.49 11.54 8.37
CA TYR A 31 -4.90 12.51 7.46
C TYR A 31 -4.90 11.98 6.03
N GLU A 32 -4.48 10.73 5.82
CA GLU A 32 -4.54 10.05 4.51
C GLU A 32 -5.97 10.08 3.93
N ASN A 33 -6.98 9.76 4.74
CA ASN A 33 -8.38 9.81 4.34
C ASN A 33 -8.80 11.25 3.95
N LEU A 34 -8.44 12.24 4.76
CA LEU A 34 -8.78 13.65 4.52
C LEU A 34 -8.22 14.18 3.20
N VAL A 35 -6.96 13.86 2.87
CA VAL A 35 -6.27 14.44 1.70
C VAL A 35 -6.49 13.65 0.41
N SER A 36 -6.95 12.41 0.48
CA SER A 36 -7.18 11.54 -0.70
C SER A 36 -8.65 11.43 -1.13
N CYS A 37 -9.59 11.91 -0.31
CA CYS A 37 -11.02 11.85 -0.63
C CYS A 37 -11.38 12.89 -1.71
N LEU A 38 -11.53 12.43 -2.95
CA LEU A 38 -11.87 13.27 -4.11
C LEU A 38 -13.35 13.71 -4.14
N THR A 39 -14.22 13.07 -3.37
CA THR A 39 -15.64 13.38 -3.29
C THR A 39 -15.95 14.12 -2.01
N SER A 40 -16.02 15.44 -2.11
CA SER A 40 -16.23 16.42 -1.04
C SER A 40 -17.55 16.31 -0.27
N GLU A 41 -18.29 15.21 -0.38
CA GLU A 41 -19.63 15.12 0.22
C GLU A 41 -19.62 14.60 1.66
N ARG A 42 -18.68 13.72 2.05
CA ARG A 42 -18.46 13.31 3.46
C ARG A 42 -17.04 12.78 3.68
N ILE A 43 -16.40 13.23 4.76
CA ILE A 43 -15.23 12.53 5.34
C ILE A 43 -15.74 11.18 5.86
N GLU A 44 -15.27 10.09 5.26
CA GLU A 44 -15.64 8.73 5.67
C GLU A 44 -14.92 8.34 6.97
N ASN A 45 -15.50 7.40 7.72
CA ASN A 45 -14.82 6.83 8.88
C ASN A 45 -13.52 6.12 8.43
N VAL A 46 -12.44 6.34 9.17
CA VAL A 46 -11.15 5.68 8.92
C VAL A 46 -11.30 4.16 8.98
N ASN A 47 -10.90 3.47 7.92
CA ASN A 47 -10.93 2.01 7.81
C ASN A 47 -9.61 1.47 7.26
N THR A 48 -8.74 1.01 8.14
CA THR A 48 -7.40 0.50 7.82
C THR A 48 -7.41 -0.92 7.22
N ASN A 49 -8.58 -1.57 7.10
CA ASN A 49 -8.68 -2.87 6.43
C ASN A 49 -8.80 -2.72 4.90
N ILE A 50 -8.92 -1.50 4.40
CA ILE A 50 -8.95 -1.19 2.96
C ILE A 50 -7.61 -0.58 2.59
N TRP A 51 -6.90 -1.23 1.68
CA TRP A 51 -5.59 -0.81 1.21
C TRP A 51 -5.45 -1.14 -0.28
N TRP A 52 -4.57 -0.42 -0.96
CA TRP A 52 -4.22 -0.67 -2.36
C TRP A 52 -2.76 -1.12 -2.42
N CYS A 53 -2.49 -2.12 -3.25
CA CYS A 53 -1.14 -2.64 -3.44
C CYS A 53 -0.73 -2.48 -4.91
N SER A 54 0.39 -1.82 -5.14
CA SER A 54 1.03 -1.80 -6.45
C SER A 54 2.05 -2.92 -6.54
N VAL A 55 2.02 -3.66 -7.65
CA VAL A 55 3.00 -4.71 -7.96
C VAL A 55 3.90 -4.22 -9.08
N VAL A 56 5.16 -3.93 -8.73
CA VAL A 56 6.12 -3.31 -9.63
C VAL A 56 7.21 -4.30 -10.01
N LYS A 57 7.50 -4.36 -11.31
CA LYS A 57 8.68 -5.03 -11.85
C LYS A 57 9.82 -4.04 -11.97
N THR A 58 10.96 -4.34 -11.37
CA THR A 58 12.16 -3.49 -11.41
C THR A 58 13.44 -4.30 -11.64
N ASN A 59 14.55 -3.61 -11.89
CA ASN A 59 15.86 -4.19 -12.07
C ASN A 59 16.90 -3.40 -11.26
N LEU A 60 17.53 -4.05 -10.29
CA LEU A 60 18.62 -3.48 -9.52
C LEU A 60 19.92 -4.18 -9.92
N ASN A 61 20.77 -3.51 -10.68
CA ASN A 61 22.08 -4.04 -11.11
C ASN A 61 22.01 -5.48 -11.67
N LYS A 62 21.16 -5.70 -12.68
CA LYS A 62 20.89 -7.00 -13.33
C LYS A 62 20.07 -8.00 -12.49
N ILE A 63 19.77 -7.69 -11.24
CA ILE A 63 18.86 -8.48 -10.40
C ILE A 63 17.43 -8.03 -10.71
N LYS A 64 16.66 -8.90 -11.37
CA LYS A 64 15.23 -8.65 -11.66
C LYS A 64 14.41 -8.91 -10.39
N MET A 65 13.56 -7.97 -10.03
CA MET A 65 12.75 -8.02 -8.82
C MET A 65 11.28 -7.72 -9.14
N ILE A 66 10.38 -8.38 -8.42
CA ILE A 66 8.97 -8.01 -8.33
C ILE A 66 8.73 -7.58 -6.88
N ILE A 67 8.22 -6.37 -6.68
CA ILE A 67 7.97 -5.80 -5.35
C ILE A 67 6.49 -5.43 -5.27
N GLY A 68 5.81 -5.90 -4.21
CA GLY A 68 4.49 -5.42 -3.83
C GLY A 68 4.61 -4.42 -2.70
N GLY A 69 3.92 -3.28 -2.80
CA GLY A 69 3.92 -2.26 -1.76
C GLY A 69 2.56 -1.57 -1.66
N GLU A 70 2.19 -1.18 -0.44
CA GLU A 70 1.02 -0.34 -0.20
C GLU A 70 1.19 1.03 -0.89
N VAL A 71 0.08 1.57 -1.39
CA VAL A 71 0.03 2.90 -2.01
C VAL A 71 -1.15 3.68 -1.44
N ASP A 72 -0.87 4.86 -0.89
CA ASP A 72 -1.85 5.70 -0.18
C ASP A 72 -2.89 6.31 -1.15
N CYS A 73 -2.42 6.93 -2.23
CA CYS A 73 -3.27 7.57 -3.22
C CYS A 73 -2.59 7.66 -4.59
N MET A 74 -3.34 8.12 -5.59
CA MET A 74 -2.83 8.31 -6.95
C MET A 74 -3.36 9.63 -7.50
N ASP A 75 -2.46 10.38 -8.14
CA ASP A 75 -2.85 11.50 -8.98
C ASP A 75 -3.33 10.98 -10.34
N MET A 76 -4.59 11.22 -10.66
CA MET A 76 -5.22 10.73 -11.88
C MET A 76 -4.64 11.36 -13.15
N ASP A 77 -4.07 12.57 -13.06
CA ASP A 77 -3.41 13.21 -14.19
C ASP A 77 -2.06 12.56 -14.47
N LEU A 78 -1.36 12.12 -13.42
CA LEU A 78 -0.11 11.38 -13.53
C LEU A 78 -0.33 9.93 -14.01
N VAL A 79 -1.39 9.26 -13.54
CA VAL A 79 -1.71 7.88 -13.96
C VAL A 79 -1.99 7.80 -15.45
N ARG A 80 -2.60 8.83 -16.05
CA ARG A 80 -2.82 8.89 -17.51
C ARG A 80 -1.53 8.98 -18.32
N MET A 81 -0.44 9.43 -17.72
CA MET A 81 0.88 9.47 -18.36
C MET A 81 1.66 8.15 -18.23
N ILE A 82 1.25 7.25 -17.34
CA ILE A 82 1.92 5.96 -17.11
C ILE A 82 1.16 4.86 -17.87
N ASP A 83 1.75 4.42 -18.98
CA ASP A 83 1.20 3.33 -19.79
C ASP A 83 1.27 2.00 -19.01
N GLY A 84 0.15 1.27 -18.91
CA GLY A 84 0.06 -0.05 -18.28
C GLY A 84 -0.22 -0.10 -16.77
N PHE A 85 -0.68 1.00 -16.16
CA PHE A 85 -1.12 0.98 -14.75
C PHE A 85 -2.53 0.39 -14.59
N GLU A 86 -2.65 -0.86 -14.12
CA GLU A 86 -3.93 -1.49 -13.77
C GLU A 86 -4.22 -1.41 -12.27
N LYS A 87 -5.32 -0.75 -11.88
CA LYS A 87 -5.73 -0.62 -10.48
C LYS A 87 -6.40 -1.91 -9.98
N THR A 88 -5.66 -2.80 -9.33
CA THR A 88 -6.23 -4.03 -8.76
C THR A 88 -6.68 -3.79 -7.31
N ARG A 89 -8.01 -3.77 -7.06
CA ARG A 89 -8.58 -3.72 -5.70
C ARG A 89 -8.68 -5.13 -5.15
N ARG A 90 -7.96 -5.47 -4.07
CA ARG A 90 -8.27 -6.69 -3.29
C ARG A 90 -9.19 -6.32 -2.12
N ARG A 91 -10.45 -6.77 -2.18
CA ARG A 91 -11.28 -6.94 -0.98
C ARG A 91 -10.91 -8.29 -0.38
N MET A 92 -10.31 -8.30 0.82
CA MET A 92 -10.38 -9.50 1.66
C MET A 92 -11.79 -9.55 2.26
N TYR A 93 -12.53 -10.62 1.96
CA TYR A 93 -13.79 -10.95 2.63
C TYR A 93 -13.51 -11.72 3.92
#